data_AF-A0A924R2U9-F1
#
_entry.id   AF-A0A924R2U9-F1
#
_cell.length_a   1.000
_cell.length_b   1.000
_cell.length_c   1.000
_cell.angle_alpha   90.00
_cell.angle_beta   90.00
_cell.angle_gamma   90.00
#
_symmetry.space_group_name_H-M   'P 1'
#
loop_
_entity.id
_entity.type
_entity.pdbx_description
1 polymer ?
#
loop_
_entity_poly.entity_id
_entity_poly.type
_entity_poly.pdbx_seq_one_letter_code
_entity_poly.pdbx_strand_id
1 'polypeptide(L)'
;RGNHDAKAGDPPIAWRMDCIDEGAVVGPFCLAHHPEPDARGYVLAGHIHPAIRLQGRANDALRLPCFWFGQAVAVLPAFGEFTGTYTVKPRAGDRVYVAADGQVVEVGQ
;
A
#
# COMPACT_ATOMS: atom_id res chain seq x y z
N ARG A 1 -12.82 -4.89 4.05
CA ARG A 1 -12.51 -6.30 4.35
C ARG A 1 -11.55 -6.78 3.28
N GLY A 2 -10.39 -7.30 3.69
CA GLY A 2 -9.44 -8.01 2.85
C GLY A 2 -9.59 -9.53 2.95
N ASN A 3 -8.67 -10.25 2.33
CA ASN A 3 -8.69 -11.73 2.30
C ASN A 3 -8.52 -12.38 3.69
N HIS A 4 -7.78 -11.74 4.61
CA HIS A 4 -7.64 -12.20 5.99
C HIS A 4 -8.92 -11.98 6.80
N ASP A 5 -9.55 -10.81 6.66
CA ASP A 5 -10.82 -10.50 7.32
C ASP A 5 -11.94 -11.45 6.86
N ALA A 6 -12.03 -11.71 5.55
CA ALA A 6 -13.02 -12.63 5.00
C ALA A 6 -12.89 -14.06 5.54
N LYS A 7 -11.68 -14.48 5.93
CA LYS A 7 -11.42 -15.80 6.54
C LYS A 7 -11.66 -15.80 8.05
N ALA A 8 -11.31 -14.71 8.73
CA ALA A 8 -11.44 -14.59 10.17
C ALA A 8 -12.88 -14.27 10.63
N GLY A 9 -13.66 -13.62 9.76
CA GLY A 9 -14.91 -12.98 10.10
C GLY A 9 -14.70 -11.56 10.59
N ASP A 10 -15.81 -10.83 10.73
CA ASP A 10 -15.79 -9.46 11.27
C ASP A 10 -15.28 -9.44 12.72
N PRO A 11 -14.58 -8.37 13.15
CA PRO A 11 -14.11 -8.21 14.51
C PRO A 11 -15.27 -8.16 15.54
N PRO A 12 -14.98 -8.36 16.84
CA PRO A 12 -15.99 -8.31 17.88
C PRO A 12 -16.79 -6.99 17.86
N ILE A 13 -18.13 -7.09 17.93
CA ILE A 13 -19.03 -5.92 17.88
C ILE A 13 -18.71 -4.85 18.95
N ALA A 14 -18.15 -5.27 20.09
CA ALA A 14 -17.74 -4.39 21.17
C ALA A 14 -16.65 -3.37 20.75
N TRP A 15 -15.91 -3.64 19.67
CA TRP A 15 -14.88 -2.74 19.15
C TRP A 15 -15.46 -1.59 18.30
N ARG A 16 -16.75 -1.65 17.95
CA ARG A 16 -17.48 -0.59 17.23
C ARG A 16 -16.78 -0.17 15.93
N MET A 17 -16.34 -1.16 15.14
CA MET A 17 -15.74 -0.94 13.83
C MET A 17 -16.78 -1.12 12.71
N ASP A 18 -16.86 -0.16 11.79
CA ASP A 18 -17.67 -0.28 10.59
C ASP A 18 -16.96 -1.17 9.56
N CYS A 19 -17.48 -2.37 9.35
CA CYS A 19 -16.86 -3.39 8.51
C CYS A 19 -17.39 -3.33 7.07
N ILE A 20 -16.72 -2.54 6.24
CA ILE A 20 -17.05 -2.36 4.83
C ILE A 20 -16.29 -3.33 3.93
N ASP A 21 -16.89 -3.74 2.81
CA ASP A 21 -16.19 -4.44 1.74
C ASP A 21 -15.29 -3.50 0.93
N GLU A 22 -14.36 -4.07 0.15
CA GLU A 22 -13.53 -3.26 -0.74
C GLU A 22 -14.34 -2.55 -1.83
N GLY A 23 -13.86 -1.37 -2.26
CA GLY A 23 -14.55 -0.52 -3.23
C GLY A 23 -15.44 0.55 -2.61
N ALA A 24 -15.28 0.83 -1.31
CA ALA A 24 -15.93 1.95 -0.65
C ALA A 24 -15.42 3.29 -1.19
N VAL A 25 -16.33 4.20 -1.52
CA VAL A 25 -15.98 5.50 -2.12
C VAL A 25 -15.98 6.58 -1.05
N VAL A 26 -14.87 7.32 -0.94
CA VAL A 26 -14.70 8.45 -0.03
C VAL A 26 -14.12 9.63 -0.80
N GLY A 27 -14.98 10.60 -1.15
CA GLY A 27 -14.58 11.73 -2.00
C GLY A 27 -14.08 11.23 -3.37
N PRO A 28 -12.88 11.62 -3.82
CA PRO A 28 -12.33 11.17 -5.10
C PRO A 28 -11.70 9.76 -5.02
N PHE A 29 -11.71 9.11 -3.86
CA PHE A 29 -10.98 7.88 -3.61
C PHE A 29 -11.88 6.65 -3.58
N CYS A 30 -11.36 5.54 -4.09
CA CYS A 30 -11.90 4.20 -3.87
C CYS A 30 -10.97 3.44 -2.92
N LEU A 31 -11.48 3.05 -1.76
CA LEU A 31 -10.70 2.31 -0.75
C LEU A 31 -10.83 0.81 -1.03
N ALA A 32 -9.71 0.13 -1.27
CA ALA A 32 -9.69 -1.28 -1.62
C ALA A 32 -8.63 -2.07 -0.85
N HIS A 33 -8.80 -3.39 -0.74
CA HIS A 33 -7.72 -4.24 -0.25
C HIS A 33 -6.76 -4.54 -1.39
N HIS A 34 -7.28 -5.01 -2.52
CA HIS A 34 -6.49 -5.36 -3.71
C HIS A 34 -6.18 -4.12 -4.58
N PRO A 35 -4.96 -4.01 -5.15
CA PRO A 35 -4.53 -2.85 -5.92
C PRO A 35 -4.97 -2.92 -7.40
N GLU A 36 -6.27 -2.91 -7.62
CA GLU A 36 -6.87 -2.91 -8.97
C GLU A 36 -7.48 -1.54 -9.30
N PRO A 37 -7.39 -1.05 -10.55
CA PRO A 37 -8.03 0.20 -10.94
C PRO A 37 -9.56 0.13 -10.84
N ASP A 38 -10.19 1.25 -10.49
CA ASP A 38 -11.65 1.40 -10.41
C ASP A 38 -12.09 2.63 -11.20
N ALA A 39 -13.13 2.50 -12.03
CA ALA A 39 -13.65 3.60 -12.84
C ALA A 39 -14.31 4.70 -11.99
N ARG A 40 -14.64 4.42 -10.72
CA ARG A 40 -15.33 5.34 -9.82
C ARG A 40 -14.40 6.37 -9.18
N GLY A 41 -13.08 6.14 -9.15
CA GLY A 41 -12.14 7.08 -8.53
C GLY A 41 -10.71 6.56 -8.40
N TYR A 42 -9.83 7.37 -7.81
CA TYR A 42 -8.43 7.00 -7.58
C TYR A 42 -8.33 5.98 -6.44
N VAL A 43 -7.71 4.83 -6.70
CA VAL A 43 -7.72 3.72 -5.74
C VAL A 43 -6.62 3.87 -4.70
N LEU A 44 -6.96 3.71 -3.43
CA LEU A 44 -6.03 3.56 -2.32
C LEU A 44 -6.10 2.11 -1.83
N ALA A 45 -5.03 1.35 -2.04
CA ALA A 45 -5.00 -0.10 -1.80
C ALA A 45 -3.84 -0.57 -0.93
N GLY A 46 -3.93 -1.79 -0.40
CA GLY A 46 -2.88 -2.45 0.37
C GLY A 46 -2.45 -3.77 -0.26
N HIS A 47 -2.60 -4.85 0.51
CA HIS A 47 -2.42 -6.26 0.11
C HIS A 47 -0.99 -6.71 -0.23
N ILE A 48 -0.32 -6.08 -1.20
CA ILE A 48 0.97 -6.59 -1.72
C ILE A 48 2.19 -6.20 -0.87
N HIS A 49 2.01 -5.25 0.06
CA HIS A 49 3.07 -4.72 0.94
C HIS A 49 4.28 -4.20 0.13
N PRO A 50 4.08 -3.09 -0.60
CA PRO A 50 5.08 -2.55 -1.51
C PRO A 50 6.37 -2.16 -0.78
N ALA A 51 7.50 -2.56 -1.34
CA ALA A 51 8.83 -2.12 -0.96
C ALA A 51 9.65 -1.74 -2.19
N ILE A 52 10.58 -0.81 -2.04
CA ILE A 52 11.54 -0.44 -3.09
C ILE A 52 12.93 -0.89 -2.68
N ARG A 53 13.74 -1.30 -3.66
CA ARG A 53 15.14 -1.63 -3.45
C ARG A 53 15.99 -0.39 -3.76
N LEU A 54 16.67 0.14 -2.74
CA LEU A 54 17.66 1.20 -2.89
C LEU A 54 19.05 0.59 -2.94
N GLN A 55 19.88 1.01 -3.89
CA GLN A 55 21.27 0.58 -3.99
C GLN A 55 22.19 1.71 -3.50
N GLY A 56 23.03 1.39 -2.52
CA GLY A 56 24.04 2.27 -1.97
C GLY A 56 25.40 2.09 -2.64
N ARG A 57 26.42 2.72 -2.05
CA ARG A 57 27.82 2.50 -2.43
C ARG A 57 28.26 1.10 -1.98
N ALA A 58 29.31 0.57 -2.61
CA ALA A 58 29.93 -0.71 -2.23
C ALA A 58 28.99 -1.93 -2.24
N ASN A 59 28.01 -1.98 -3.16
CA ASN A 59 27.02 -3.06 -3.30
C ASN A 59 26.01 -3.23 -2.15
N ASP A 60 25.93 -2.27 -1.23
CA ASP A 60 24.85 -2.29 -0.24
C ASP A 60 23.50 -2.10 -0.92
N ALA A 61 22.51 -2.87 -0.48
CA ALA A 61 21.13 -2.68 -0.93
C ALA A 61 20.18 -2.77 0.25
N LEU A 62 19.31 -1.77 0.36
CA LEU A 62 18.23 -1.74 1.33
C LEU A 62 16.91 -2.01 0.63
N ARG A 63 16.05 -2.77 1.30
CA ARG A 63 14.66 -2.99 0.89
C ARG A 63 13.79 -2.30 1.92
N LEU A 64 13.14 -1.22 1.52
CA LEU A 64 12.37 -0.38 2.44
C LEU A 64 10.90 -0.36 2.01
N PRO A 65 9.95 -0.49 2.96
CA PRO A 65 8.54 -0.25 2.70
C PRO A 65 8.33 1.12 2.05
N CYS A 66 7.40 1.20 1.11
CA CYS A 66 7.18 2.43 0.37
C CYS A 66 5.71 2.67 0.07
N PHE A 67 5.31 3.93 -0.01
CA PHE A 67 4.11 4.32 -0.74
C PHE A 67 4.45 4.33 -2.23
N TRP A 68 3.63 3.68 -3.05
CA TRP A 68 3.79 3.65 -4.50
C TRP A 68 2.55 4.23 -5.17
N PHE A 69 2.71 5.36 -5.84
CA PHE A 69 1.64 6.07 -6.53
C PHE A 69 1.79 5.88 -8.04
N GLY A 70 0.86 5.16 -8.64
CA GLY A 70 0.68 5.10 -10.09
C GLY A 70 -0.39 6.07 -10.57
N GLN A 71 -0.73 5.98 -11.85
CA GLN A 71 -1.70 6.89 -12.50
C GLN A 71 -3.13 6.76 -11.94
N ALA A 72 -3.57 5.56 -11.55
CA ALA A 72 -4.95 5.29 -11.09
C ALA A 72 -5.04 4.61 -9.72
N VAL A 73 -3.91 4.08 -9.22
CA VAL A 73 -3.85 3.29 -7.99
C VAL A 73 -2.63 3.73 -7.19
N ALA A 74 -2.81 3.98 -5.91
CA ALA A 74 -1.73 4.02 -4.93
C ALA A 74 -1.77 2.79 -4.05
N VAL A 75 -0.59 2.23 -3.78
CA VAL A 75 -0.40 1.11 -2.86
C VAL A 75 0.32 1.59 -1.61
N LEU A 76 -0.32 1.38 -0.46
CA LEU A 76 0.18 1.77 0.85
C LEU A 76 1.08 0.67 1.42
N PRO A 77 2.15 1.02 2.16
CA PRO A 77 2.98 0.03 2.84
C PRO A 77 2.18 -0.70 3.93
N ALA A 78 2.60 -1.91 4.27
CA ALA A 78 2.05 -2.61 5.42
C ALA A 78 2.35 -1.82 6.71
N PHE A 79 1.36 -1.74 7.60
CA PHE A 79 1.58 -1.18 8.94
C PHE A 79 2.35 -2.15 9.86
N GLY A 80 2.18 -3.46 9.65
CA GLY A 80 2.81 -4.50 10.47
C GLY A 80 4.25 -4.80 10.09
N GLU A 81 5.12 -4.96 11.08
CA GLU A 81 6.56 -5.20 10.94
C GLU A 81 6.91 -6.59 10.36
N PHE A 82 6.05 -7.59 10.58
CA PHE A 82 6.34 -9.01 10.26
C PHE A 82 5.77 -9.50 8.93
N THR A 83 5.49 -8.59 8.01
CA THR A 83 4.90 -8.97 6.72
C THR A 83 5.96 -9.15 5.64
N GLY A 84 5.78 -10.18 4.78
CA GLY A 84 6.56 -10.26 3.55
C GLY A 84 6.29 -9.04 2.67
N THR A 85 7.29 -8.60 1.92
CA THR A 85 7.19 -7.42 1.04
C THR A 85 7.31 -7.79 -0.44
N TYR A 86 6.60 -7.04 -1.29
CA TYR A 86 6.72 -7.11 -2.74
C TYR A 86 7.63 -5.99 -3.25
N THR A 87 8.74 -6.33 -3.93
CA THR A 87 9.58 -5.29 -4.55
C THR A 87 8.90 -4.75 -5.79
N VAL A 88 8.47 -3.49 -5.71
CA VAL A 88 7.85 -2.80 -6.83
C VAL A 88 8.89 -2.45 -7.88
N LYS A 89 8.43 -2.37 -9.13
CA LYS A 89 9.19 -1.84 -10.27
C LYS A 89 8.40 -0.66 -10.83
N PRO A 90 8.65 0.56 -10.34
CA PRO A 90 7.91 1.74 -10.76
C PRO A 90 8.04 1.97 -12.26
N ARG A 91 6.94 2.37 -12.90
CA ARG A 91 6.92 2.75 -14.32
C ARG A 91 7.23 4.23 -14.45
N ALA A 92 7.49 4.68 -15.68
CA ALA A 92 7.64 6.10 -15.95
C ALA A 92 6.36 6.85 -15.53
N GLY A 93 6.52 7.91 -14.72
CA GLY A 93 5.41 8.69 -14.16
C GLY A 93 4.91 8.21 -12.79
N ASP A 94 5.30 7.01 -12.34
CA ASP A 94 5.02 6.56 -10.98
C ASP A 94 5.91 7.30 -9.98
N ARG A 95 5.37 7.59 -8.80
CA ARG A 95 6.09 8.21 -7.68
C ARG A 95 6.20 7.23 -6.53
N VAL A 96 7.39 7.14 -5.94
CA VAL A 96 7.65 6.23 -4.81
C VAL A 96 8.21 7.02 -3.64
N TYR A 97 7.66 6.76 -2.46
CA TYR A 97 8.11 7.37 -1.23
C TYR A 97 8.43 6.30 -0.20
N VAL A 98 9.62 6.36 0.38
CA VAL A 98 9.99 5.49 1.49
C VAL A 98 9.58 6.14 2.80
N ALA A 99 8.99 5.34 3.69
CA ALA A 99 8.77 5.73 5.08
C ALA A 99 9.85 5.08 5.96
N ALA A 100 10.78 5.87 6.46
CA ALA A 100 11.88 5.41 7.30
C ALA A 100 12.28 6.51 8.29
N ASP A 101 12.67 6.10 9.51
CA ASP A 101 13.19 6.99 10.56
C ASP A 101 12.31 8.22 10.85
N GLY A 102 10.99 8.03 10.85
CA GLY A 102 10.03 9.11 11.09
C GLY A 102 9.91 10.11 9.95
N GLN A 103 10.47 9.81 8.78
CA GLN A 103 10.44 10.66 7.59
C GLN A 103 9.80 9.94 6.40
N VAL A 104 9.30 10.75 5.46
CA VAL A 104 8.83 10.30 4.16
C VAL A 104 9.71 10.96 3.10
N VAL A 105 10.41 10.15 2.31
CA VAL A 105 11.38 10.63 1.31
C VAL A 105 11.00 10.10 -0.07
N GLU A 106 10.87 10.99 -1.05
CA GLU A 106 10.65 10.62 -2.45
C GLU A 106 11.92 9.99 -3.02
N VAL A 107 11.78 8.82 -3.64
CA VAL A 107 12.88 8.14 -4.34
C VAL A 107 12.82 8.55 -5.81
N GLY A 108 13.82 9.32 -6.26
CA GLY A 108 13.98 9.66 -7.67
C GLY A 108 14.21 8.41 -8.52
N GLN A 109 13.67 8.40 -9.74
CA GLN A 109 13.98 7.37 -10.74
C GLN A 109 15.38 7.56 -11.34
#